data_AF-D3CWA0-F1
#
_entry.id   AF-D3CWA0-F1
#
_cell.length_a   1.000
_cell.length_b   1.000
_cell.length_c   1.000
_cell.angle_alpha   90.00
_cell.angle_beta   90.00
_cell.angle_gamma   90.00
#
_symmetry.space_group_name_H-M   'P 1'
#
loop_
_entity.id
_entity.type
_entity.pdbx_description
1 polymer ?
#
loop_
_entity_poly.entity_id
_entity_poly.type
_entity_poly.pdbx_seq_one_letter_code
_entity_poly.pdbx_strand_id
1 'polypeptide(L)'
;MSAPVVLAGDKITGVCAIHQIPGPAGAPIPSPAPLPFSAPLTIGLSTTVFVGGQPVALESSTGTNTPPHAGLHVSDPYLVPAAQQGRVLSGSGTVRVEGRGVAYSGCPVTQCAQMTAMIVGSGTTVLVGP
;
A
#
# COMPACT_ATOMS: atom_id res chain seq x y z
N MET A 1 10.17 17.29 -9.38
CA MET A 1 11.19 16.33 -9.86
C MET A 1 10.48 15.04 -10.21
N SER A 2 10.88 14.36 -11.28
CA SER A 2 10.36 13.04 -11.62
C SER A 2 10.97 11.97 -10.72
N ALA A 3 10.25 10.86 -10.51
CA ALA A 3 10.66 9.77 -9.64
C ALA A 3 10.35 8.41 -10.30
N PRO A 4 11.03 7.32 -9.93
CA PRO A 4 10.79 6.00 -10.53
C PRO A 4 9.32 5.60 -10.53
N VAL A 5 8.87 5.00 -11.62
CA VAL A 5 7.51 4.44 -11.73
C VAL A 5 7.34 3.26 -10.76
N VAL A 6 6.16 3.16 -10.15
CA VAL A 6 5.78 2.03 -9.31
C VAL A 6 5.20 0.92 -10.18
N LEU A 7 5.62 -0.30 -9.92
CA LEU A 7 5.26 -1.50 -10.66
C LEU A 7 4.49 -2.50 -9.78
N ALA A 8 3.93 -3.52 -10.43
CA ALA A 8 3.39 -4.69 -9.75
C ALA A 8 4.40 -5.29 -8.77
N GLY A 9 3.94 -5.61 -7.56
CA GLY A 9 4.77 -6.18 -6.50
C GLY A 9 5.57 -5.16 -5.68
N ASP A 10 5.72 -3.91 -6.15
CA ASP A 10 6.27 -2.85 -5.31
C ASP A 10 5.40 -2.66 -4.06
N LYS A 11 6.04 -2.37 -2.94
CA LYS A 11 5.40 -2.44 -1.63
C LYS A 11 5.09 -1.05 -1.10
N ILE A 12 3.85 -0.86 -0.67
CA ILE A 12 3.52 0.19 0.28
C ILE A 12 4.05 -0.27 1.63
N THR A 13 4.94 0.51 2.22
CA THR A 13 5.59 0.21 3.49
C THR A 13 5.29 1.30 4.51
N GLY A 14 5.14 0.91 5.76
CA GLY A 14 4.89 1.85 6.83
C GLY A 14 4.87 1.18 8.19
N VAL A 15 4.39 1.94 9.16
CA VAL A 15 4.18 1.48 10.52
C VAL A 15 2.72 1.74 10.89
N CYS A 16 1.99 0.68 11.25
CA CYS A 16 0.61 0.72 11.70
C CYS A 16 0.57 1.01 13.20
N ALA A 17 0.00 2.16 13.55
CA ALA A 17 -0.14 2.60 14.94
C ALA A 17 -1.57 2.42 15.49
N ILE A 18 -2.48 1.87 14.69
CA ILE A 18 -3.91 1.75 15.02
C ILE A 18 -4.36 0.30 15.22
N HIS A 19 -3.44 -0.67 15.15
CA HIS A 19 -3.78 -2.06 15.36
C HIS A 19 -4.27 -2.29 16.80
N GLN A 20 -5.35 -3.06 16.93
CA GLN A 20 -5.93 -3.43 18.21
C GLN A 20 -5.76 -4.93 18.42
N ILE A 21 -5.42 -5.31 19.64
CA ILE A 21 -5.28 -6.70 20.08
C ILE A 21 -6.33 -7.01 21.16
N PRO A 22 -6.62 -8.28 21.45
CA PRO A 22 -7.49 -8.66 22.57
C PRO A 22 -6.88 -8.26 23.90
N GLY A 23 -7.61 -7.49 24.71
CA GLY A 23 -7.22 -7.20 26.08
C GLY A 23 -7.50 -8.36 27.05
N PRO A 24 -6.99 -8.31 28.28
CA PRO A 24 -7.19 -9.36 29.29
C PRO A 24 -8.66 -9.69 29.60
N ALA A 25 -9.55 -8.70 29.46
CA ALA A 25 -10.99 -8.85 29.65
C ALA A 25 -11.77 -9.16 28.35
N GLY A 26 -11.07 -9.45 27.24
CA GLY A 26 -11.65 -9.75 25.92
C GLY A 26 -12.00 -8.54 25.06
N ALA A 27 -12.07 -7.33 25.63
CA ALA A 27 -12.27 -6.10 24.86
C ALA A 27 -10.99 -5.72 24.08
N PRO A 28 -11.10 -5.23 22.82
CA PRO A 28 -9.94 -4.77 22.06
C PRO A 28 -9.21 -3.59 22.75
N ILE A 29 -7.88 -3.66 22.81
CA ILE A 29 -7.00 -2.61 23.30
C ILE A 29 -5.96 -2.26 22.24
N PRO A 30 -5.41 -1.02 22.21
CA PRO A 30 -4.30 -0.70 21.32
C PRO A 30 -3.13 -1.65 21.50
N SER A 31 -2.48 -2.02 20.40
CA SER A 31 -1.22 -2.78 20.44
C SER A 31 -0.19 -2.04 21.31
N PRO A 32 0.57 -2.75 22.18
CA PRO A 32 1.61 -2.14 23.03
C PRO A 32 2.70 -1.41 22.24
N ALA A 33 2.91 -1.79 20.98
CA ALA A 33 3.85 -1.15 20.06
C ALA A 33 3.26 -1.07 18.64
N PRO A 34 3.69 -0.08 17.84
CA PRO A 34 3.32 -0.02 16.42
C PRO A 34 3.84 -1.24 15.65
N LEU A 35 3.04 -1.71 14.69
CA LEU A 35 3.35 -2.90 13.89
C LEU A 35 3.91 -2.53 12.51
N PRO A 36 4.86 -3.31 11.96
CA PRO A 36 5.29 -3.10 10.59
C PRO A 36 4.14 -3.34 9.60
N PHE A 37 4.15 -2.62 8.49
CA PHE A 37 3.22 -2.79 7.39
C PHE A 37 3.98 -2.93 6.07
N SER A 38 3.60 -3.92 5.27
CA SER A 38 4.18 -4.16 3.96
C SER A 38 3.14 -4.78 3.03
N ALA A 39 2.62 -4.01 2.08
CA ALA A 39 1.60 -4.45 1.15
C ALA A 39 2.11 -4.40 -0.30
N PRO A 40 2.42 -5.55 -0.93
CA PRO A 40 2.74 -5.59 -2.36
C PRO A 40 1.52 -5.24 -3.20
N LEU A 41 1.68 -4.29 -4.14
CA LEU A 41 0.62 -3.91 -5.06
C LEU A 41 0.33 -5.04 -6.05
N THR A 42 -0.88 -5.56 -6.02
CA THR A 42 -1.31 -6.73 -6.81
C THR A 42 -2.68 -6.53 -7.46
N ILE A 43 -3.44 -5.51 -7.04
CA ILE A 43 -4.81 -5.27 -7.46
C ILE A 43 -4.93 -3.89 -8.09
N GLY A 44 -5.76 -3.77 -9.13
CA GLY A 44 -6.03 -2.49 -9.80
C GLY A 44 -4.79 -1.92 -10.51
N LEU A 45 -3.88 -2.78 -10.96
CA LEU A 45 -2.72 -2.44 -11.78
C LEU A 45 -3.15 -2.17 -13.22
N SER A 46 -2.26 -1.60 -14.03
CA SER A 46 -2.47 -1.42 -15.47
C SER A 46 -2.61 -2.77 -16.17
N THR A 47 -3.54 -2.85 -17.12
CA THR A 47 -3.72 -4.01 -18.00
C THR A 47 -3.08 -3.83 -19.37
N THR A 48 -2.68 -2.59 -19.69
CA THR A 48 -2.25 -2.19 -21.04
C THR A 48 -0.81 -1.70 -21.11
N VAL A 49 -0.24 -1.22 -19.99
CA VAL A 49 1.09 -0.61 -19.95
C VAL A 49 1.97 -1.33 -18.94
N PHE A 50 3.12 -1.77 -19.43
CA PHE A 50 4.12 -2.53 -18.69
C PHE A 50 5.47 -1.83 -18.81
N VAL A 51 6.27 -1.88 -17.74
CA VAL A 51 7.66 -1.43 -17.73
C VAL A 51 8.51 -2.57 -17.22
N GLY A 52 9.55 -2.96 -17.98
CA GLY A 52 10.34 -4.14 -17.65
C GLY A 52 9.52 -5.45 -17.59
N GLY A 53 8.42 -5.51 -18.34
CA GLY A 53 7.50 -6.66 -18.33
C GLY A 53 6.56 -6.72 -17.11
N GLN A 54 6.60 -5.74 -16.20
CA GLN A 54 5.72 -5.66 -15.04
C GLN A 54 4.61 -4.62 -15.28
N PRO A 55 3.36 -4.91 -14.91
CA PRO A 55 2.28 -3.93 -14.94
C PRO A 55 2.63 -2.67 -14.15
N VAL A 56 2.28 -1.50 -14.67
CA VAL A 56 2.41 -0.23 -13.96
C VAL A 56 1.32 -0.09 -12.88
N ALA A 57 1.68 0.38 -11.68
CA ALA A 57 0.71 0.76 -10.66
C ALA A 57 0.11 2.13 -10.95
N LEU A 58 -1.17 2.28 -10.65
CA LEU A 58 -1.99 3.46 -10.95
C LEU A 58 -2.66 3.98 -9.67
N GLU A 59 -3.20 5.20 -9.74
CA GLU A 59 -4.09 5.74 -8.71
C GLU A 59 -5.18 4.72 -8.36
N SER A 60 -5.37 4.39 -7.08
CA SER A 60 -6.23 3.32 -6.55
C SER A 60 -5.73 1.88 -6.68
N SER A 61 -4.52 1.62 -7.21
CA SER A 61 -3.90 0.31 -7.07
C SER A 61 -3.74 -0.04 -5.59
N THR A 62 -3.95 -1.31 -5.27
CA THR A 62 -3.98 -1.81 -3.88
C THR A 62 -3.19 -3.09 -3.70
N GLY A 63 -2.84 -3.34 -2.45
CA GLY A 63 -2.21 -4.56 -1.97
C GLY A 63 -2.69 -4.89 -0.56
N THR A 64 -2.45 -6.12 -0.11
CA THR A 64 -2.77 -6.53 1.27
C THR A 64 -1.50 -6.67 2.09
N ASN A 65 -1.54 -6.21 3.33
CA ASN A 65 -0.45 -6.31 4.28
C ASN A 65 0.00 -7.77 4.46
N THR A 66 1.31 -7.99 4.40
CA THR A 66 1.94 -9.30 4.48
C THR A 66 3.23 -9.21 5.33
N PRO A 67 3.30 -9.89 6.49
CA PRO A 67 2.24 -10.70 7.10
C PRO A 67 1.03 -9.84 7.52
N PRO A 68 -0.19 -10.42 7.55
CA PRO A 68 -1.38 -9.69 7.96
C PRO A 68 -1.26 -9.29 9.43
N HIS A 69 -1.87 -8.17 9.84
CA HIS A 69 -2.00 -7.89 11.28
C HIS A 69 -2.99 -8.81 11.98
N ALA A 70 -3.82 -9.56 11.23
CA ALA A 70 -4.76 -10.50 11.80
C ALA A 70 -4.07 -11.83 12.15
N GLY A 71 -4.49 -12.45 13.26
CA GLY A 71 -4.03 -13.78 13.66
C GLY A 71 -2.66 -13.77 14.34
N LEU A 72 -2.19 -12.60 14.79
CA LEU A 72 -1.01 -12.48 15.66
C LEU A 72 -1.30 -12.96 17.09
N HIS A 73 -2.58 -13.18 17.44
CA HIS A 73 -3.05 -13.80 18.68
C HIS A 73 -4.25 -14.72 18.41
N VAL A 74 -4.47 -15.74 19.25
CA VAL A 74 -5.56 -16.73 19.08
C VAL A 74 -6.97 -16.10 19.15
N SER A 75 -7.11 -14.98 19.84
CA SER A 75 -8.36 -14.23 19.97
C SER A 75 -8.38 -12.92 19.19
N ASP A 76 -7.39 -12.68 18.32
CA ASP A 76 -7.22 -11.42 17.60
C ASP A 76 -8.49 -11.07 16.81
N PRO A 77 -9.15 -9.93 17.07
CA PRO A 77 -10.29 -9.53 16.26
C PRO A 77 -9.78 -9.38 14.84
N TYR A 78 -10.47 -10.03 13.89
CA TYR A 78 -10.16 -9.86 12.49
C TYR A 78 -10.26 -8.37 12.16
N LEU A 79 -9.13 -7.68 11.94
CA LEU A 79 -9.19 -6.35 11.36
C LEU A 79 -9.92 -6.50 10.03
N VAL A 80 -10.95 -5.68 9.80
CA VAL A 80 -11.69 -5.72 8.53
C VAL A 80 -10.69 -5.70 7.38
N PRO A 81 -10.90 -6.46 6.29
CA PRO A 81 -9.91 -6.56 5.22
C PRO A 81 -9.44 -5.21 4.68
N ALA A 82 -10.31 -4.19 4.65
CA ALA A 82 -9.95 -2.82 4.29
C ALA A 82 -8.88 -2.21 5.21
N ALA A 83 -8.89 -2.55 6.49
CA ALA A 83 -7.88 -2.15 7.47
C ALA A 83 -6.57 -2.96 7.36
N GLN A 84 -6.42 -3.83 6.36
CA GLN A 84 -5.16 -4.49 5.99
C GLN A 84 -4.65 -4.03 4.61
N GLN A 85 -5.32 -3.06 3.98
CA GLN A 85 -4.98 -2.67 2.61
C GLN A 85 -4.01 -1.50 2.57
N GLY A 86 -3.07 -1.60 1.62
CA GLY A 86 -2.28 -0.47 1.15
C GLY A 86 -2.93 0.05 -0.13
N ARG A 87 -3.03 1.38 -0.30
CA ARG A 87 -3.63 1.98 -1.50
C ARG A 87 -2.81 3.17 -2.00
N VAL A 88 -2.63 3.26 -3.31
CA VAL A 88 -2.20 4.50 -3.98
C VAL A 88 -3.36 5.48 -3.97
N LEU A 89 -3.22 6.62 -3.28
CA LEU A 89 -4.26 7.64 -3.20
C LEU A 89 -4.28 8.52 -4.45
N SER A 90 -3.12 8.94 -4.91
CA SER A 90 -2.96 9.80 -6.09
C SER A 90 -1.70 9.40 -6.84
N GLY A 91 -1.82 9.25 -8.15
CA GLY A 91 -0.67 9.17 -9.06
C GLY A 91 -0.36 10.53 -9.67
N SER A 92 0.32 10.52 -10.81
CA SER A 92 0.60 11.70 -11.63
C SER A 92 -0.67 12.37 -12.16
N GLY A 93 -0.72 13.70 -12.11
CA GLY A 93 -1.77 14.50 -12.72
C GLY A 93 -1.66 14.63 -14.24
N THR A 94 -0.49 14.38 -14.81
CA THR A 94 -0.19 14.57 -16.24
C THR A 94 0.10 13.27 -16.98
N VAL A 95 0.77 12.32 -16.33
CA VAL A 95 1.07 11.00 -16.90
C VAL A 95 -0.05 10.04 -16.51
N ARG A 96 -0.95 9.80 -17.46
CA ARG A 96 -2.13 8.95 -17.24
C ARG A 96 -2.09 7.69 -18.09
N VAL A 97 -2.52 6.59 -17.49
CA VAL A 97 -2.70 5.29 -18.12
C VAL A 97 -4.09 4.80 -17.73
N GLU A 98 -4.87 4.36 -18.71
CA GLU A 98 -6.26 3.90 -18.47
C GLU A 98 -7.13 4.96 -17.77
N GLY A 99 -6.86 6.24 -18.05
CA GLY A 99 -7.55 7.38 -17.42
C GLY A 99 -7.13 7.68 -15.98
N ARG A 100 -6.22 6.89 -15.39
CA ARG A 100 -5.77 7.00 -14.00
C ARG A 100 -4.34 7.53 -13.94
N GLY A 101 -4.01 8.30 -12.91
CA GLY A 101 -2.65 8.81 -12.72
C GLY A 101 -1.66 7.67 -12.48
N VAL A 102 -0.50 7.69 -13.12
CA VAL A 102 0.56 6.69 -12.90
C VAL A 102 1.21 6.90 -11.53
N ALA A 103 1.35 5.84 -10.75
CA ALA A 103 2.01 5.89 -9.45
C ALA A 103 3.54 6.02 -9.60
N TYR A 104 4.15 6.80 -8.72
CA TYR A 104 5.60 7.06 -8.72
C TYR A 104 6.14 7.04 -7.29
N SER A 105 7.45 6.88 -7.13
CA SER A 105 8.09 6.88 -5.80
C SER A 105 7.74 8.14 -5.01
N GLY A 106 7.23 7.97 -3.79
CA GLY A 106 6.80 9.07 -2.93
C GLY A 106 5.43 9.67 -3.26
N CYS A 107 4.67 9.10 -4.20
CA CYS A 107 3.28 9.49 -4.38
C CYS A 107 2.43 9.18 -3.13
N PRO A 108 1.35 9.93 -2.86
CA PRO A 108 0.53 9.71 -1.67
C PRO A 108 -0.08 8.30 -1.63
N VAL A 109 0.10 7.60 -0.51
CA VAL A 109 -0.42 6.25 -0.27
C VAL A 109 -1.02 6.14 1.14
N THR A 110 -1.90 5.17 1.34
CA THR A 110 -2.38 4.77 2.67
C THR A 110 -1.94 3.37 3.02
N GLN A 111 -1.87 3.11 4.32
CA GLN A 111 -1.79 1.79 4.93
C GLN A 111 -2.96 1.65 5.92
N CYS A 112 -3.67 0.54 5.91
CA CYS A 112 -4.81 0.29 6.80
C CYS A 112 -5.86 1.41 6.72
N ALA A 113 -5.77 2.43 7.59
CA ALA A 113 -6.56 3.66 7.55
C ALA A 113 -5.72 4.93 7.84
N GLN A 114 -4.40 4.86 7.63
CA GLN A 114 -3.43 5.91 7.93
C GLN A 114 -2.69 6.37 6.67
N MET A 115 -2.28 7.63 6.62
CA MET A 115 -1.54 8.24 5.49
C MET A 115 -0.02 8.31 5.72
N THR A 116 0.51 7.59 6.72
CA THR A 116 1.93 7.64 7.10
C THR A 116 2.82 6.67 6.31
N ALA A 117 2.27 5.98 5.32
CA ALA A 117 3.02 5.03 4.51
C ALA A 117 3.78 5.69 3.37
N MET A 118 4.76 4.97 2.84
CA MET A 118 5.54 5.37 1.68
C MET A 118 5.57 4.24 0.66
N ILE A 119 5.87 4.61 -0.59
CA ILE A 119 6.12 3.66 -1.67
C ILE A 119 7.37 4.07 -2.45
N VAL A 120 8.19 3.08 -2.80
CA VAL A 120 9.38 3.25 -3.63
C VAL A 120 9.20 2.34 -4.84
N GLY A 121 9.17 2.95 -6.02
CA GLY A 121 9.06 2.27 -7.30
C GLY A 121 10.37 1.61 -7.72
N SER A 122 10.29 0.36 -8.18
CA SER A 122 11.43 -0.39 -8.71
C SER A 122 11.70 -0.11 -10.20
N GLY A 123 10.79 0.56 -10.91
CA GLY A 123 10.91 0.91 -12.33
C GLY A 123 11.89 2.06 -12.60
N THR A 124 13.16 1.90 -12.22
CA THR A 124 14.18 2.97 -12.27
C THR A 124 14.54 3.44 -13.69
N THR A 125 14.20 2.67 -14.72
CA THR A 125 14.40 3.04 -16.13
C THR A 125 13.37 4.04 -16.65
N VAL A 126 12.26 4.25 -15.93
CA VAL A 126 11.19 5.19 -16.29
C VAL A 126 10.89 6.09 -15.10
N LEU A 127 11.09 7.40 -15.28
CA LEU A 127 10.77 8.40 -14.26
C LEU A 127 9.46 9.11 -14.62
N VAL A 128 8.56 9.20 -13.65
CA VAL A 128 7.22 9.82 -13.78
C VAL A 128 7.18 11.08 -12.93
N GLY A 129 6.67 12.17 -13.50
CA GLY A 129 6.44 13.43 -12.77
C GLY A 129 5.11 13.41 -12.02
N PRO A 130 4.95 14.21 -10.94
CA PRO A 130 3.67 14.42 -10.30
C PRO A 130 2.61 15.00 -11.25
#